data_AF-A0A374P9A5-F1
#
_entry.id   AF-A0A374P9A5-F1
#
_cell.length_a   1.000
_cell.length_b   1.000
_cell.length_c   1.000
_cell.angle_alpha   90.00
_cell.angle_beta   90.00
_cell.angle_gamma   90.00
#
_symmetry.space_group_name_H-M   'P 1'
#
loop_
_entity.id
_entity.type
_entity.pdbx_description
1 polymer ?
#
loop_
_entity_poly.entity_id
_entity_poly.type
_entity_poly.pdbx_seq_one_letter_code
_entity_poly.pdbx_strand_id
1 'polypeptide(L)' 'MKPKKSKVSITLDPDIIEKITEMADNDDRSFSQYINMVLKEYISKRTDIDTNTKNN' A
#
# COMPACT_ATOMS: atom_id res chain seq x y z
N MET A 1 -13.11 -9.38 -19.75
CA MET A 1 -12.27 -9.58 -18.54
C MET A 1 -12.09 -8.22 -17.88
N LYS A 2 -12.55 -8.00 -16.64
CA LYS A 2 -12.40 -6.70 -15.98
C LYS A 2 -10.89 -6.38 -15.82
N PRO A 3 -10.42 -5.16 -16.11
CA PRO A 3 -9.05 -4.77 -15.82
C PRO A 3 -8.83 -4.91 -14.31
N LYS A 4 -7.86 -5.74 -13.91
CA LYS A 4 -7.63 -6.13 -12.51
C LYS A 4 -7.03 -4.99 -11.65
N LYS A 5 -6.64 -3.87 -12.26
CA LYS A 5 -6.04 -2.71 -11.59
C LYS A 5 -6.46 -1.42 -12.30
N SER A 6 -6.83 -0.40 -11.52
CA SER A 6 -7.08 0.96 -12.00
C SER A 6 -5.86 1.84 -11.72
N LYS A 7 -5.47 2.71 -12.67
CA LYS A 7 -4.41 3.69 -12.45
C LYS A 7 -4.96 4.85 -11.63
N VAL A 8 -4.20 5.29 -10.63
CA VAL A 8 -4.48 6.47 -9.82
C VAL A 8 -3.29 7.42 -9.86
N SER A 9 -3.54 8.72 -9.69
CA SER A 9 -2.51 9.73 -9.49
C SER A 9 -2.53 10.15 -8.04
N ILE A 10 -1.37 10.16 -7.39
CA ILE A 10 -1.19 10.59 -6.00
C ILE A 10 -0.03 11.57 -5.95
N THR A 11 -0.12 12.56 -5.05
CA THR A 11 0.99 13.46 -4.73
C THR A 11 1.58 13.01 -3.41
N LEU A 12 2.91 12.83 -3.36
CA LEU A 12 3.67 12.42 -2.19
C LEU A 12 4.86 13.37 -2.04
N ASP A 13 5.31 13.56 -0.82
CA ASP A 13 6.51 14.35 -0.56
C ASP A 13 7.76 13.67 -1.18
N PRO A 14 8.77 14.42 -1.64
CA PRO A 14 9.92 13.86 -2.35
C PRO A 14 10.71 12.83 -1.55
N ASP A 15 10.84 13.03 -0.24
CA ASP A 15 11.52 12.13 0.69
C ASP A 15 10.79 10.78 0.84
N ILE A 16 9.45 10.82 0.83
CA ILE A 16 8.61 9.61 0.84
C ILE A 16 8.80 8.83 -0.47
N ILE A 17 8.85 9.51 -1.62
CA ILE A 17 9.08 8.86 -2.91
C ILE A 17 10.45 8.17 -2.94
N GLU A 18 11.50 8.85 -2.48
CA GLU A 18 12.85 8.30 -2.39
C GLU A 18 12.87 7.04 -1.51
N LYS A 19 12.31 7.14 -0.29
CA LYS A 19 12.29 6.01 0.65
C LYS A 19 11.54 4.81 0.11
N ILE A 20 10.37 5.01 -0.48
CA ILE A 20 9.57 3.92 -1.05
C ILE A 20 10.31 3.28 -2.23
N THR A 21 11.02 4.08 -3.04
CA THR A 21 11.82 3.57 -4.17
C THR A 21 12.93 2.66 -3.67
N GLU A 22 13.72 3.11 -2.70
CA GLU A 22 14.77 2.27 -2.07
C GLU A 22 14.19 0.97 -1.50
N MET A 23 13.06 1.04 -0.80
CA MET A 23 12.42 -0.15 -0.22
C MET A 23 11.90 -1.12 -1.29
N ALA A 24 11.39 -0.60 -2.40
CA ALA A 24 10.91 -1.41 -3.52
C ALA A 24 12.06 -2.10 -4.24
N ASP A 25 13.17 -1.39 -4.46
CA ASP A 25 14.39 -1.95 -5.07
C ASP A 25 15.00 -3.05 -4.19
N ASN A 26 15.04 -2.85 -2.87
CA ASN A 26 15.53 -3.85 -1.92
C ASN A 26 14.66 -5.13 -1.87
N ASP A 27 13.37 -5.05 -2.21
CA ASP A 27 12.42 -6.18 -2.27
C ASP A 27 12.27 -6.72 -3.71
N ASP A 28 13.10 -6.28 -4.67
CA ASP A 28 13.05 -6.64 -6.09
C ASP A 28 11.64 -6.44 -6.72
N ARG A 29 11.04 -5.28 -6.44
CA ARG A 29 9.67 -4.95 -6.87
C ARG A 29 9.58 -3.55 -7.46
N SER A 30 8.61 -3.39 -8.36
CA SER A 30 8.24 -2.04 -8.82
C SER A 30 7.63 -1.20 -7.69
N PHE A 31 7.86 0.11 -7.74
CA PHE A 31 7.26 1.11 -6.83
C PHE A 31 5.74 0.91 -6.64
N SER A 32 5.00 0.73 -7.73
CA SER A 32 3.54 0.51 -7.70
C SER A 32 3.15 -0.80 -6.99
N GLN A 33 3.96 -1.85 -7.14
CA GLN A 33 3.72 -3.14 -6.49
C GLN A 33 4.01 -3.05 -4.99
N TYR A 34 5.09 -2.37 -4.61
CA TYR A 34 5.47 -2.15 -3.22
C TYR A 34 4.40 -1.33 -2.49
N ILE A 35 4.00 -0.17 -3.02
CA ILE A 35 2.91 0.64 -2.44
C ILE A 35 1.63 -0.18 -2.27
N ASN A 36 1.25 -0.95 -3.30
CA ASN A 36 0.02 -1.73 -3.25
C ASN A 36 0.07 -2.84 -2.18
N MET A 37 1.25 -3.40 -1.91
CA MET A 37 1.43 -4.37 -0.81
C MET A 37 1.28 -3.69 0.55
N VAL A 38 1.98 -2.59 0.77
CA VAL A 38 1.95 -1.83 2.04
C VAL A 38 0.54 -1.32 2.34
N LEU A 39 -0.17 -0.78 1.34
CA LEU A 39 -1.54 -0.30 1.51
C LEU A 39 -2.51 -1.43 1.85
N LYS A 40 -2.36 -2.62 1.24
CA LYS A 40 -3.18 -3.78 1.58
C LYS A 40 -2.98 -4.20 3.03
N GLU A 41 -1.73 -4.31 3.47
CA GLU A 41 -1.39 -4.67 4.85
C GLU A 41 -1.94 -3.63 5.84
N TYR A 42 -1.78 -2.33 5.53
CA TYR A 42 -2.30 -1.25 6.35
C TYR A 42 -3.83 -1.27 6.46
N ILE A 43 -4.54 -1.51 5.35
CA ILE A 43 -6.00 -1.65 5.34
C ILE A 43 -6.42 -2.86 6.17
N SER A 44 -5.82 -4.04 5.94
CA SER A 44 -6.11 -5.27 6.70
C SER A 44 -5.96 -5.04 8.20
N LYS A 45 -4.83 -4.48 8.65
CA LYS A 45 -4.60 -4.18 10.07
C LYS A 45 -5.66 -3.25 10.67
N ARG A 46 -6.20 -2.31 9.90
CA ARG A 46 -7.24 -1.39 10.38
C ARG A 46 -8.63 -2.01 10.35
N THR A 47 -8.96 -2.79 9.32
CA THR A 47 -10.25 -3.48 9.24
C THR A 47 -10.40 -4.56 10.30
N ASP A 48 -9.29 -5.21 10.69
CA ASP A 48 -9.29 -6.23 11.75
C ASP A 48 -9.47 -5.60 13.14
N ILE A 49 -8.98 -4.37 13.36
CA ILE A 49 -9.22 -3.60 14.59
C ILE A 49 -10.71 -3.19 14.70
N ASP A 50 -11.33 -2.81 13.59
CA ASP A 50 -12.74 -2.34 13.58
C ASP A 50 -13.77 -3.47 13.81
N THR A 51 -13.41 -4.73 13.54
CA THR A 51 -14.30 -5.90 13.75
C THR A 51 -14.17 -6.50 15.15
N ASN A 52 -13.02 -6.38 15.80
CA ASN A 52 -12.79 -6.92 17.15
C ASN A 52 -13.24 -5.95 18.27
N THR A 53 -13.34 -4.64 17.98
CA THR A 53 -13.77 -3.64 18.98
C THR A 53 -15.29 -3.52 19.11
N LYS A 54 -16.08 -4.09 18.19
CA LYS A 54 -17.55 -4.04 18.22
C LYS A 54 -18.22 -5.19 18.98
N ASN A 55 -17.43 -6.14 19.49
CA ASN A 55 -17.95 -7.36 20.13
C ASN A 55 -17.68 -7.44 21.65
N ASN A 56 -17.32 -6.33 22.31
CA ASN A 56 -17.26 -6.23 23.77
C ASN A 56 -18.21 -5.15 24.29
#